data_AF-A0A672FVW4-F1
#
_entry.id   AF-A0A672FVW4-F1
#
_cell.length_a   1.000
_cell.length_b   1.000
_cell.length_c   1.000
_cell.angle_alpha   90.00
_cell.angle_beta   90.00
_cell.angle_gamma   90.00
#
_symmetry.space_group_name_H-M   'P 1'
#
loop_
_entity.id
_entity.type
_entity.pdbx_description
1 polymer ?
#
loop_
_entity_poly.entity_id
_entity_poly.type
_entity_poly.pdbx_seq_one_letter_code
_entity_poly.pdbx_strand_id
1 'polypeptide(L)'
;MDKFNVLSLNARGLNSPPKRFSVLDLLQRKNIHFAFIQETHLLETDTHRFSNKHYNVVASSCYTKKSKGVLIAIKRNLSFINLGPGGSDDGRISYCKISCNGMKIALVCVYAPNNFDENFFTSLNCMLFDLSDFQLLIGGDFNAAWLHEIDRTGGREGNFSYFSARHKTFSRIDYIFISKPLFEEICCSEMIPFPLSDHRAVFCSLQIKTGHPRASCWRFNTSLLQNEAFKQKLKQELDFFYQYK
;
A
#
# COMPACT_ATOMS: atom_id res chain seq x y z
N MET A 1 19.22 10.99 9.80
CA MET A 1 17.98 10.96 9.02
C MET A 1 18.09 9.80 8.08
N ASP A 2 17.15 8.88 8.15
CA ASP A 2 17.20 7.64 7.38
C ASP A 2 16.28 7.76 6.18
N LYS A 3 16.80 7.42 5.00
CA LYS A 3 16.07 7.51 3.75
C LYS A 3 15.38 6.18 3.45
N PHE A 4 14.07 6.21 3.28
CA PHE A 4 13.28 5.05 2.86
C PHE A 4 12.66 5.31 1.50
N ASN A 5 12.96 4.41 0.56
CA ASN A 5 12.38 4.41 -0.78
C ASN A 5 11.27 3.36 -0.84
N VAL A 6 10.12 3.75 -1.35
CA VAL A 6 8.90 2.96 -1.42
C VAL A 6 8.46 2.87 -2.87
N LEU A 7 8.02 1.70 -3.30
CA LEU A 7 7.52 1.49 -4.65
C LEU A 7 6.24 0.64 -4.64
N SER A 8 5.22 1.04 -5.39
CA SER A 8 4.05 0.24 -5.71
C SER A 8 4.01 -0.06 -7.20
N LEU A 9 3.75 -1.31 -7.59
CA LEU A 9 3.68 -1.72 -9.00
C LEU A 9 2.67 -2.86 -9.19
N ASN A 10 1.63 -2.61 -9.98
CA ASN A 10 0.85 -3.68 -10.59
C ASN A 10 1.72 -4.34 -11.67
N ALA A 11 2.18 -5.56 -11.37
CA ALA A 11 3.10 -6.28 -12.22
C ALA A 11 2.41 -7.01 -13.35
N ARG A 12 1.09 -7.25 -13.31
CA ARG A 12 0.35 -8.05 -14.29
C ARG A 12 1.03 -9.40 -14.60
N GLY A 13 1.24 -10.18 -13.57
CA GLY A 13 1.79 -11.52 -13.57
C GLY A 13 3.32 -11.58 -13.44
N LEU A 14 3.78 -12.46 -12.55
CA LEU A 14 5.18 -12.71 -12.23
C LEU A 14 5.59 -14.18 -12.45
N ASN A 15 4.82 -14.97 -13.20
CA ASN A 15 5.17 -16.35 -13.51
C ASN A 15 6.42 -16.48 -14.41
N SER A 16 6.70 -15.47 -15.24
CA SER A 16 7.86 -15.42 -16.14
C SER A 16 9.15 -15.05 -15.38
N PRO A 17 10.21 -15.89 -15.40
CA PRO A 17 11.48 -15.56 -14.73
C PRO A 17 12.14 -14.26 -15.22
N PRO A 18 12.23 -13.98 -16.54
CA PRO A 18 12.74 -12.70 -17.03
C PRO A 18 12.00 -11.49 -16.43
N LYS A 19 10.67 -11.57 -16.32
CA LYS A 19 9.85 -10.49 -15.76
C LYS A 19 10.11 -10.30 -14.26
N ARG A 20 10.23 -11.39 -13.49
CA ARG A 20 10.63 -11.31 -12.07
C ARG A 20 11.99 -10.65 -11.92
N PHE A 21 12.95 -11.04 -12.75
CA PHE A 21 14.29 -10.44 -12.74
C PHE A 21 14.20 -8.93 -13.04
N SER A 22 13.47 -8.50 -14.07
CA SER A 22 13.31 -7.09 -14.40
C SER A 22 12.67 -6.26 -13.27
N VAL A 23 11.70 -6.81 -12.54
CA VAL A 23 11.14 -6.13 -11.37
C VAL A 23 12.17 -6.03 -10.25
N LEU A 24 12.84 -7.13 -9.89
CA LEU A 24 13.87 -7.13 -8.84
C LEU A 24 15.05 -6.20 -9.18
N ASP A 25 15.45 -6.14 -10.45
CA ASP A 25 16.47 -5.23 -10.96
C ASP A 25 16.01 -3.76 -10.87
N LEU A 26 14.75 -3.44 -11.20
CA LEU A 26 14.17 -2.11 -10.97
C LEU A 26 14.25 -1.73 -9.48
N LEU A 27 13.84 -2.64 -8.59
CA LEU A 27 13.91 -2.40 -7.14
C LEU A 27 15.35 -2.10 -6.71
N GLN A 28 16.33 -2.86 -7.21
CA GLN A 28 17.74 -2.67 -6.88
C GLN A 28 18.27 -1.32 -7.41
N ARG A 29 18.03 -0.99 -8.68
CA ARG A 29 18.49 0.26 -9.31
C ARG A 29 17.93 1.49 -8.62
N LYS A 30 16.67 1.44 -8.16
CA LYS A 30 16.02 2.54 -7.42
C LYS A 30 16.24 2.48 -5.90
N ASN A 31 17.04 1.52 -5.43
CA ASN A 31 17.34 1.32 -4.01
C ASN A 31 16.07 1.25 -3.14
N ILE A 32 15.08 0.46 -3.56
CA ILE A 32 13.80 0.35 -2.88
C ILE A 32 13.98 -0.37 -1.53
N HIS A 33 13.32 0.12 -0.49
CA HIS A 33 13.32 -0.49 0.83
C HIS A 33 12.05 -1.32 1.05
N PHE A 34 10.90 -0.76 0.64
CA PHE A 34 9.59 -1.40 0.74
C PHE A 34 8.93 -1.43 -0.64
N ALA A 35 8.59 -2.61 -1.14
CA ALA A 35 7.93 -2.79 -2.43
C ALA A 35 6.57 -3.47 -2.26
N PHE A 36 5.54 -2.88 -2.87
CA PHE A 36 4.17 -3.38 -2.95
C PHE A 36 3.91 -3.84 -4.37
N ILE A 37 3.68 -5.14 -4.58
CA ILE A 37 3.51 -5.72 -5.90
C ILE A 37 2.11 -6.32 -6.01
N GLN A 38 1.31 -5.83 -6.96
CA GLN A 38 -0.03 -6.33 -7.26
C GLN A 38 -0.05 -7.20 -8.52
N GLU A 39 -1.14 -7.95 -8.69
CA GLU A 39 -1.34 -8.96 -9.74
C GLU A 39 -0.14 -9.89 -9.91
N THR A 40 0.35 -10.49 -8.82
CA THR A 40 1.52 -11.38 -8.91
C THR A 40 1.22 -12.64 -9.73
N HIS A 41 -0.03 -13.11 -9.73
CA HIS A 41 -0.47 -14.37 -10.34
C HIS A 41 0.32 -15.60 -9.87
N LEU A 42 1.03 -15.47 -8.74
CA LEU A 42 1.79 -16.57 -8.14
C LEU A 42 0.85 -17.41 -7.28
N LEU A 43 1.11 -18.71 -7.23
CA LEU A 43 0.54 -19.57 -6.21
C LEU A 43 1.33 -19.39 -4.91
N GLU A 44 0.74 -19.76 -3.78
CA GLU A 44 1.39 -19.65 -2.46
C GLU A 44 2.76 -20.36 -2.45
N THR A 45 2.83 -21.54 -3.05
CA THR A 45 4.06 -22.34 -3.22
C THR A 45 5.14 -21.64 -4.04
N ASP A 46 4.79 -20.66 -4.87
CA ASP A 46 5.68 -19.96 -5.79
C ASP A 46 6.11 -18.57 -5.29
N THR A 47 5.53 -18.06 -4.19
CA THR A 47 5.81 -16.71 -3.66
C THR A 47 7.29 -16.49 -3.36
N HIS A 48 7.96 -17.51 -2.81
CA HIS A 48 9.38 -17.49 -2.51
C HIS A 48 10.27 -17.22 -3.74
N ARG A 49 9.78 -17.50 -4.96
CA ARG A 49 10.51 -17.25 -6.23
C ARG A 49 10.69 -15.76 -6.52
N PHE A 50 9.99 -14.89 -5.81
CA PHE A 50 10.19 -13.44 -5.85
C PHE A 50 11.17 -12.95 -4.74
N SER A 51 11.99 -13.84 -4.19
CA SER A 51 13.11 -13.47 -3.33
C SER A 51 14.45 -13.66 -4.03
N ASN A 52 15.45 -12.84 -3.67
CA ASN A 52 16.84 -13.00 -4.12
C ASN A 52 17.81 -12.54 -3.03
N LYS A 53 19.11 -12.39 -3.34
CA LYS A 53 20.12 -11.93 -2.36
C LYS A 53 19.92 -10.50 -1.83
N HIS A 54 19.08 -9.69 -2.47
CA HIS A 54 18.82 -8.29 -2.13
C HIS A 54 17.45 -8.06 -1.49
N TYR A 55 16.45 -8.85 -1.86
CA TYR A 55 15.07 -8.70 -1.43
C TYR A 55 14.51 -10.00 -0.87
N ASN A 56 13.65 -9.86 0.14
CA ASN A 56 12.92 -10.96 0.74
C ASN A 56 11.43 -10.64 0.73
N VAL A 57 10.61 -11.64 0.38
CA VAL A 57 9.16 -11.57 0.54
C VAL A 57 8.83 -11.72 2.02
N VAL A 58 8.08 -10.76 2.58
CA VAL A 58 7.73 -10.75 4.01
C VAL A 58 6.26 -11.03 4.27
N ALA A 59 5.42 -10.77 3.27
CA ALA A 59 4.00 -11.07 3.30
C ALA A 59 3.50 -11.24 1.87
N SER A 60 2.50 -12.08 1.70
CA SER A 60 1.80 -12.28 0.43
C SER A 60 0.40 -12.78 0.69
N SER A 61 -0.53 -12.42 -0.18
CA SER A 61 -1.85 -13.04 -0.28
C SER A 61 -2.01 -13.51 -1.72
N CYS A 62 -2.37 -14.78 -1.90
CA CYS A 62 -2.49 -15.43 -3.20
C CYS A 62 -3.93 -15.86 -3.43
N TYR A 63 -4.34 -15.94 -4.71
CA TYR A 63 -5.61 -16.55 -5.06
C TYR A 63 -5.40 -18.03 -5.44
N THR A 64 -6.46 -18.84 -5.37
CA THR A 64 -6.39 -20.28 -5.67
C THR A 64 -6.02 -20.57 -7.13
N LYS A 65 -6.26 -19.62 -8.03
CA LYS A 65 -5.85 -19.64 -9.43
C LYS A 65 -4.71 -18.66 -9.66
N LYS A 66 -4.00 -18.80 -10.78
CA LYS A 66 -2.95 -17.86 -11.23
C LYS A 66 -3.54 -16.53 -11.73
N SER A 67 -4.26 -15.84 -10.85
CA SER A 67 -4.86 -14.52 -11.04
C SER A 67 -4.76 -13.75 -9.73
N LYS A 68 -4.91 -12.42 -9.78
CA LYS A 68 -4.78 -11.54 -8.60
C LYS A 68 -3.43 -11.79 -7.87
N GLY A 69 -3.43 -11.63 -6.55
CA GLY A 69 -2.27 -11.88 -5.71
C GLY A 69 -1.52 -10.58 -5.45
N VAL A 70 -1.19 -10.38 -4.19
CA VAL A 70 -0.43 -9.23 -3.70
C VAL A 70 0.76 -9.70 -2.88
N LEU A 71 1.84 -8.93 -2.92
CA LEU A 71 3.10 -9.29 -2.29
C LEU A 71 3.80 -8.06 -1.74
N ILE A 72 4.41 -8.22 -0.56
CA ILE A 72 5.28 -7.22 0.06
C ILE A 72 6.71 -7.78 0.08
N ALA A 73 7.63 -7.05 -0.56
CA ALA A 73 9.05 -7.34 -0.51
C ALA A 73 9.80 -6.24 0.26
N ILE A 74 10.71 -6.66 1.13
CA ILE A 74 11.61 -5.77 1.88
C ILE A 74 13.05 -6.05 1.48
N LYS A 75 13.85 -4.99 1.43
CA LYS A 75 15.30 -5.08 1.21
C LYS A 75 15.99 -5.81 2.38
N ARG A 76 16.80 -6.83 2.07
CA ARG A 76 17.40 -7.74 3.07
C ARG A 76 18.37 -7.09 4.03
N ASN A 77 19.07 -6.04 3.61
CA ASN A 77 20.04 -5.34 4.45
C ASN A 77 19.41 -4.27 5.35
N LEU A 78 18.08 -4.13 5.33
CA LEU A 78 17.38 -3.24 6.22
C LEU A 78 17.24 -3.91 7.60
N SER A 79 17.64 -3.21 8.66
CA SER A 79 17.43 -3.66 10.03
C SER A 79 16.00 -3.34 10.49
N PHE A 80 15.21 -4.38 10.74
CA PHE A 80 13.86 -4.26 11.28
C PHE A 80 13.50 -5.48 12.13
N ILE A 81 12.51 -5.33 13.01
CA ILE A 81 11.89 -6.41 13.74
C ILE A 81 10.57 -6.75 13.04
N ASN A 82 10.38 -8.00 12.64
CA ASN A 82 9.11 -8.48 12.09
C ASN A 82 8.14 -8.74 13.25
N LEU A 83 6.98 -8.07 13.22
CA LEU A 83 5.91 -8.18 14.22
C LEU A 83 4.74 -9.05 13.74
N GLY A 84 4.82 -9.59 12.53
CA GLY A 84 3.89 -10.57 11.98
C GLY A 84 3.20 -10.10 10.69
N PRO A 85 2.97 -11.03 9.75
CA PRO A 85 2.17 -10.77 8.55
C PRO A 85 0.66 -10.95 8.80
N GLY A 86 -0.14 -10.54 7.83
CA GLY A 86 -1.54 -10.89 7.68
C GLY A 86 -2.07 -10.53 6.29
N GLY A 87 -3.36 -10.68 6.05
CA GLY A 87 -3.97 -10.40 4.75
C GLY A 87 -5.38 -10.96 4.62
N SER A 88 -5.90 -10.91 3.40
CA SER A 88 -7.16 -11.54 3.00
C SER A 88 -6.92 -12.87 2.29
N ASP A 89 -7.91 -13.75 2.29
CA ASP A 89 -7.84 -15.06 1.62
C ASP A 89 -8.11 -14.99 0.10
N ASP A 90 -8.52 -13.82 -0.40
CA ASP A 90 -8.98 -13.64 -1.78
C ASP A 90 -7.89 -13.13 -2.75
N GLY A 91 -6.66 -12.98 -2.26
CA GLY A 91 -5.51 -12.54 -3.06
C GLY A 91 -5.41 -11.02 -3.23
N ARG A 92 -6.17 -10.20 -2.49
CA ARG A 92 -6.26 -8.75 -2.71
C ARG A 92 -5.57 -7.89 -1.66
N ILE A 93 -5.46 -8.36 -0.43
CA ILE A 93 -4.89 -7.59 0.68
C ILE A 93 -3.80 -8.43 1.35
N SER A 94 -2.64 -7.82 1.58
CA SER A 94 -1.62 -8.39 2.45
C SER A 94 -0.98 -7.27 3.25
N TYR A 95 -0.57 -7.55 4.47
CA TYR A 95 0.16 -6.62 5.29
C TYR A 95 1.29 -7.28 6.06
N CYS A 96 2.29 -6.49 6.44
CA CYS A 96 3.38 -6.88 7.32
C CYS A 96 3.60 -5.79 8.36
N LYS A 97 3.53 -6.16 9.64
CA LYS A 97 3.85 -5.28 10.76
C LYS A 97 5.34 -5.36 11.02
N ILE A 98 6.01 -4.20 11.08
CA ILE A 98 7.44 -4.12 11.39
C ILE A 98 7.70 -3.04 12.44
N SER A 99 8.83 -3.18 13.14
CA SER A 99 9.43 -2.08 13.90
C SER A 99 10.79 -1.76 13.30
N CYS A 100 10.96 -0.53 12.82
CA CYS A 100 12.21 -0.04 12.22
C CYS A 100 12.56 1.29 12.91
N ASN A 101 13.79 1.42 13.40
CA ASN A 101 14.27 2.62 14.11
C ASN A 101 13.36 3.05 15.28
N GLY A 102 12.78 2.08 16.01
CA GLY A 102 11.85 2.33 17.12
C GLY A 102 10.44 2.75 16.71
N MET A 103 10.16 2.86 15.42
CA MET A 103 8.85 3.19 14.87
C MET A 103 8.13 1.93 14.40
N LYS A 104 6.90 1.74 14.87
CA LYS A 104 5.98 0.70 14.40
C LYS A 104 5.36 1.14 13.07
N ILE A 105 5.59 0.36 12.01
CA ILE A 105 5.06 0.60 10.67
C ILE A 105 4.26 -0.63 10.24
N ALA A 106 3.08 -0.42 9.69
CA ALA A 106 2.35 -1.45 8.96
C ALA A 106 2.46 -1.18 7.45
N LEU A 107 3.12 -2.11 6.76
CA LEU A 107 3.20 -2.13 5.30
C LEU A 107 1.96 -2.84 4.78
N VAL A 108 1.15 -2.19 3.95
CA VAL A 108 -0.10 -2.77 3.43
C VAL A 108 -0.08 -2.73 1.89
N CYS A 109 -0.28 -3.88 1.26
CA CYS A 109 -0.43 -4.00 -0.18
C CYS A 109 -1.90 -4.26 -0.53
N VAL A 110 -2.47 -3.44 -1.43
CA VAL A 110 -3.89 -3.51 -1.81
C VAL A 110 -4.04 -3.69 -3.32
N TYR A 111 -4.94 -4.58 -3.73
CA TYR A 111 -5.43 -4.72 -5.10
C TYR A 111 -6.95 -4.73 -5.11
N ALA A 112 -7.54 -3.55 -5.29
CA ALA A 112 -8.98 -3.38 -5.23
C ALA A 112 -9.69 -4.06 -6.42
N PRO A 113 -10.96 -4.46 -6.29
CA PRO A 113 -11.76 -4.95 -7.42
C PRO A 113 -11.99 -3.84 -8.47
N ASN A 114 -12.17 -4.25 -9.73
CA ASN A 114 -12.40 -3.30 -10.84
C ASN A 114 -13.74 -2.54 -10.71
N ASN A 115 -14.73 -3.17 -10.08
CA ASN A 115 -16.01 -2.57 -9.75
C ASN A 115 -16.03 -2.27 -8.26
N PHE A 116 -16.73 -1.22 -7.85
CA PHE A 116 -16.92 -0.93 -6.44
C PHE A 116 -17.55 -2.14 -5.73
N ASP A 117 -16.93 -2.54 -4.62
CA ASP A 117 -17.35 -3.65 -3.78
C ASP A 117 -17.31 -3.17 -2.32
N GLU A 118 -18.48 -2.90 -1.76
CA GLU A 118 -18.63 -2.39 -0.40
C GLU A 118 -18.01 -3.34 0.63
N ASN A 119 -18.20 -4.65 0.48
CA ASN A 119 -17.66 -5.64 1.41
C ASN A 119 -16.13 -5.62 1.44
N PHE A 120 -15.50 -5.41 0.28
CA PHE A 120 -14.05 -5.28 0.19
C PHE A 120 -13.56 -4.05 0.97
N PHE A 121 -14.19 -2.89 0.77
CA PHE A 121 -13.78 -1.66 1.45
C PHE A 121 -14.09 -1.68 2.94
N THR A 122 -15.22 -2.25 3.37
CA THR A 122 -15.52 -2.48 4.79
C THR A 122 -14.48 -3.39 5.44
N SER A 123 -14.11 -4.49 4.77
CA SER A 123 -13.06 -5.40 5.26
C SER A 123 -11.70 -4.72 5.35
N LEU A 124 -11.34 -3.92 4.34
CA LEU A 124 -10.12 -3.12 4.33
C LEU A 124 -10.11 -2.13 5.50
N ASN A 125 -11.20 -1.40 5.73
CA ASN A 125 -11.32 -0.43 6.82
C ASN A 125 -11.20 -1.09 8.21
N CYS A 126 -11.87 -2.23 8.43
CA CYS A 126 -11.73 -3.00 9.66
C CYS A 126 -10.27 -3.42 9.91
N MET A 127 -9.59 -3.94 8.87
CA MET A 127 -8.18 -4.31 8.96
C MET A 127 -7.29 -3.10 9.28
N LEU A 128 -7.52 -1.96 8.63
CA LEU A 128 -6.76 -0.73 8.90
C LEU A 128 -7.01 -0.19 10.31
N PHE A 129 -8.22 -0.35 10.84
CA PHE A 129 -8.55 0.02 12.21
C PHE A 129 -7.77 -0.82 13.24
N ASP A 130 -7.62 -2.13 13.00
CA ASP A 130 -6.80 -3.02 13.83
C ASP A 130 -5.30 -2.67 13.78
N LEU A 131 -4.87 -1.92 12.76
CA LEU A 131 -3.51 -1.40 12.59
C LEU A 131 -3.32 0.03 13.09
N SER A 132 -4.30 0.61 13.80
CA SER A 132 -4.27 2.01 14.26
C SER A 132 -3.08 2.37 15.17
N ASP A 133 -2.47 1.37 15.84
CA ASP A 133 -1.24 1.55 16.64
C ASP A 133 0.04 1.68 15.79
N PHE A 134 -0.05 1.57 14.47
CA PHE A 134 1.06 1.59 13.53
C PHE A 134 0.98 2.82 12.62
N GLN A 135 2.14 3.32 12.21
CA GLN A 135 2.20 4.20 11.05
C GLN A 135 1.92 3.36 9.79
N LEU A 136 0.97 3.79 8.97
CA LEU A 136 0.54 3.08 7.78
C LEU A 136 1.35 3.54 6.57
N LEU A 137 1.82 2.56 5.81
CA LEU A 137 2.36 2.73 4.47
C LEU A 137 1.61 1.77 3.55
N ILE A 138 0.67 2.30 2.78
CA ILE A 138 -0.25 1.53 1.96
C ILE A 138 0.10 1.76 0.50
N GLY A 139 0.50 0.73 -0.24
CA GLY A 139 0.71 0.80 -1.68
C GLY A 139 -0.25 -0.12 -2.42
N GLY A 140 -0.84 0.35 -3.51
CA GLY A 140 -1.80 -0.50 -4.21
C GLY A 140 -2.28 0.04 -5.54
N ASP A 141 -2.93 -0.86 -6.26
CA ASP A 141 -3.84 -0.53 -7.35
C ASP A 141 -5.26 -0.52 -6.78
N PHE A 142 -5.85 0.67 -6.74
CA PHE A 142 -7.17 0.88 -6.17
C PHE A 142 -8.28 0.83 -7.21
N ASN A 143 -7.94 0.62 -8.50
CA ASN A 143 -8.89 0.57 -9.61
C ASN A 143 -9.85 1.77 -9.68
N ALA A 144 -9.50 2.89 -9.05
CA ALA A 144 -10.33 4.07 -8.91
C ALA A 144 -9.50 5.34 -9.10
N ALA A 145 -9.97 6.24 -9.95
CA ALA A 145 -9.42 7.58 -10.09
C ALA A 145 -10.03 8.48 -9.01
N TRP A 146 -9.18 9.22 -8.30
CA TRP A 146 -9.63 10.08 -7.18
C TRP A 146 -10.45 11.28 -7.69
N LEU A 147 -9.93 12.02 -8.67
CA LEU A 147 -10.62 13.15 -9.30
C LEU A 147 -10.72 12.94 -10.80
N HIS A 148 -11.92 12.64 -11.31
CA HIS A 148 -12.14 12.28 -12.71
C HIS A 148 -11.56 13.28 -13.72
N GLU A 149 -11.60 14.58 -13.41
CA GLU A 149 -11.15 15.65 -14.32
C GLU A 149 -9.63 15.70 -14.51
N ILE A 150 -8.85 15.32 -13.49
CA ILE A 150 -7.38 15.42 -13.50
C ILE A 150 -6.69 14.05 -13.53
N ASP A 151 -7.36 13.02 -13.03
CA ASP A 151 -6.84 11.66 -12.90
C ASP A 151 -7.35 10.73 -14.01
N ARG A 152 -8.17 11.23 -14.94
CA ARG A 152 -8.57 10.49 -16.15
C ARG A 152 -8.63 11.41 -17.36
N THR A 153 -7.95 11.04 -18.44
CA THR A 153 -7.99 11.81 -19.70
C THR A 153 -8.08 10.92 -20.92
N GLY A 154 -8.74 11.44 -21.97
CA GLY A 154 -8.71 10.87 -23.31
C GLY A 154 -7.58 11.49 -24.13
N GLY A 155 -6.54 10.71 -24.43
CA GLY A 155 -5.57 11.05 -25.47
C GLY A 155 -4.47 12.08 -25.15
N ARG A 156 -4.29 12.53 -23.90
CA ARG A 156 -3.11 13.31 -23.49
C ARG A 156 -2.24 12.49 -22.54
N GLU A 157 -1.03 12.15 -22.98
CA GLU A 157 -0.03 11.57 -22.09
C GLU A 157 0.33 12.57 -20.98
N GLY A 158 0.36 12.08 -19.75
CA GLY A 158 0.68 12.84 -18.54
C GLY A 158 1.19 11.92 -17.44
N ASN A 159 1.22 12.41 -16.20
CA ASN A 159 1.59 11.62 -15.02
C ASN A 159 0.41 10.71 -14.60
N PHE A 160 0.15 9.69 -15.41
CA PHE A 160 -0.81 8.62 -15.18
C PHE A 160 -0.11 7.29 -14.94
N SER A 161 -0.73 6.45 -14.12
CA SER A 161 -0.17 5.14 -13.76
C SER A 161 -0.63 4.04 -14.72
N TYR A 162 -1.76 4.20 -15.40
CA TYR A 162 -2.37 3.16 -16.25
C TYR A 162 -2.82 3.70 -17.61
N PHE A 163 -2.74 2.86 -18.65
CA PHE A 163 -3.32 3.12 -19.97
C PHE A 163 -4.26 1.99 -20.39
N SER A 164 -5.52 2.34 -20.68
CA SER A 164 -6.49 1.41 -21.24
C SER A 164 -6.44 1.45 -22.76
N ALA A 165 -5.88 0.42 -23.39
CA ALA A 165 -5.85 0.31 -24.85
C ALA A 165 -7.25 0.26 -25.48
N ARG A 166 -8.21 -0.39 -24.80
CA ARG A 166 -9.61 -0.52 -25.24
C ARG A 166 -10.31 0.83 -25.33
N HIS A 167 -10.12 1.67 -24.32
CA HIS A 167 -10.80 2.97 -24.22
C HIS A 167 -9.94 4.14 -24.69
N LYS A 168 -8.65 3.90 -24.99
CA LYS A 168 -7.65 4.92 -25.32
C LYS A 168 -7.58 6.04 -24.27
N THR A 169 -7.73 5.66 -23.00
CA THR A 169 -7.72 6.58 -21.86
C THR A 169 -6.56 6.29 -20.94
N PHE A 170 -5.99 7.36 -20.36
CA PHE A 170 -5.04 7.26 -19.26
C PHE A 170 -5.76 7.50 -17.94
N SER A 171 -5.34 6.79 -16.90
CA SER A 171 -5.85 7.00 -15.54
C SER A 171 -4.76 6.87 -14.47
N ARG A 172 -4.94 7.60 -13.37
CA ARG A 172 -4.18 7.43 -12.13
C ARG A 172 -5.02 6.59 -11.19
N ILE A 173 -4.63 5.34 -10.99
CA ILE A 173 -5.37 4.36 -10.17
C ILE A 173 -4.46 3.65 -9.16
N ASP A 174 -3.14 3.83 -9.32
CA ASP A 174 -2.13 3.31 -8.41
C ASP A 174 -1.70 4.42 -7.43
N TYR A 175 -1.68 4.11 -6.14
CA TYR A 175 -1.40 5.09 -5.08
C TYR A 175 -0.47 4.53 -4.01
N ILE A 176 0.24 5.44 -3.35
CA ILE A 176 0.89 5.19 -2.06
C ILE A 176 0.25 6.15 -1.05
N PHE A 177 -0.47 5.60 -0.08
CA PHE A 177 -0.99 6.34 1.07
C PHE A 177 -0.08 6.18 2.27
N ILE A 178 0.08 7.26 3.03
CA ILE A 178 1.04 7.37 4.12
C ILE A 178 0.35 8.05 5.30
N SER A 179 0.57 7.55 6.52
CA SER A 179 0.05 8.22 7.73
C SER A 179 0.55 9.66 7.83
N LYS A 180 -0.32 10.55 8.33
CA LYS A 180 -0.05 11.99 8.45
C LYS A 180 1.33 12.35 9.05
N PRO A 181 1.81 11.71 10.14
CA PRO A 181 3.13 12.01 10.68
C PRO A 181 4.30 11.73 9.73
N LEU A 182 4.15 10.74 8.84
CA LEU A 182 5.16 10.40 7.83
C LEU A 182 5.02 11.24 6.55
N PHE A 183 3.88 11.90 6.35
CA PHE A 183 3.62 12.69 5.15
C PHE A 183 4.57 13.89 5.02
N GLU A 184 4.89 14.55 6.13
CA GLU A 184 5.84 15.67 6.17
C GLU A 184 7.28 15.24 5.87
N GLU A 185 7.59 13.94 5.95
CA GLU A 185 8.91 13.39 5.66
C GLU A 185 9.06 12.98 4.18
N ILE A 186 8.03 13.17 3.33
CA ILE A 186 8.09 12.90 1.89
C ILE A 186 9.01 13.91 1.21
N CYS A 187 10.08 13.41 0.58
CA CYS A 187 11.01 14.23 -0.19
C CYS A 187 10.58 14.36 -1.66
N CYS A 188 10.11 13.25 -2.25
CA CYS A 188 9.67 13.23 -3.64
C CYS A 188 8.73 12.05 -3.92
N SER A 189 7.97 12.19 -5.01
CA SER A 189 7.15 11.15 -5.60
C SER A 189 7.30 11.19 -7.12
N GLU A 190 7.42 10.04 -7.76
CA GLU A 190 7.55 9.92 -9.21
C GLU A 190 6.78 8.70 -9.75
N MET A 191 6.33 8.78 -11.01
CA MET A 191 5.85 7.60 -11.74
C MET A 191 6.97 7.06 -12.61
N ILE A 192 7.31 5.79 -12.44
CA ILE A 192 8.40 5.13 -13.15
C ILE A 192 7.81 4.20 -14.22
N PRO A 193 8.09 4.43 -15.52
CA PRO A 193 7.69 3.51 -16.57
C PRO A 193 8.27 2.10 -16.33
N PHE A 194 7.43 1.07 -16.51
CA PHE A 194 7.85 -0.31 -16.44
C PHE A 194 7.37 -1.07 -17.69
N PRO A 195 8.24 -1.30 -18.69
CA PRO A 195 7.83 -1.80 -20.02
C PRO A 195 7.14 -3.17 -20.04
N LEU A 196 7.28 -3.97 -18.98
CA LEU A 196 6.68 -5.31 -18.90
C LEU A 196 5.30 -5.32 -18.22
N SER A 197 4.75 -4.15 -17.91
CA SER A 197 3.38 -3.95 -17.44
C SER A 197 2.72 -2.79 -18.20
N ASP A 198 1.39 -2.81 -18.29
CA ASP A 198 0.60 -1.66 -18.70
C ASP A 198 0.41 -0.62 -17.59
N HIS A 199 0.96 -0.89 -16.40
CA HIS A 199 1.08 0.06 -15.30
C HIS A 199 2.50 0.60 -15.16
N ARG A 200 2.59 1.89 -14.82
CA ARG A 200 3.81 2.53 -14.30
C ARG A 200 3.88 2.31 -12.79
N ALA A 201 5.08 2.11 -12.28
CA ALA A 201 5.28 2.03 -10.84
C ALA A 201 5.12 3.41 -10.20
N VAL A 202 4.50 3.47 -9.02
CA VAL A 202 4.46 4.67 -8.18
C VAL A 202 5.60 4.59 -7.19
N PHE A 203 6.45 5.60 -7.14
CA PHE A 203 7.59 5.68 -6.23
C PHE A 203 7.44 6.86 -5.28
N CYS A 204 7.87 6.66 -4.04
CA CYS A 204 8.01 7.73 -3.06
C CYS A 204 9.30 7.57 -2.26
N SER A 205 9.96 8.67 -1.94
CA SER A 205 11.10 8.71 -1.02
C SER A 205 10.73 9.48 0.24
N LEU A 206 11.02 8.89 1.40
CA LEU A 206 10.84 9.43 2.73
C LEU A 206 12.21 9.69 3.37
N GLN A 207 12.38 10.78 4.12
CA GLN A 207 13.58 11.06 4.90
C GLN A 207 13.21 11.22 6.37
N ILE A 208 13.19 10.11 7.09
CA ILE A 208 12.67 10.07 8.45
C ILE A 208 13.73 10.60 9.42
N LYS A 209 13.34 11.55 10.27
CA LYS A 209 14.17 12.03 11.37
C LYS A 209 14.30 10.94 12.42
N THR A 210 15.54 10.54 12.71
CA THR A 210 15.84 9.57 13.75
C THR A 210 15.43 10.14 15.11
N GLY A 211 14.62 9.39 15.86
CA GLY A 211 14.20 9.78 17.22
C GLY A 211 12.81 10.41 17.32
N HIS A 212 11.82 9.91 16.57
CA HIS A 212 10.43 10.29 16.86
C HIS A 212 10.13 10.00 18.34
N PRO A 213 9.64 10.99 19.11
CA PRO A 213 9.19 10.73 20.47
C PRO A 213 8.14 9.63 20.40
N ARG A 214 8.17 8.68 21.36
CA ARG A 214 7.12 7.67 21.51
C ARG A 214 5.78 8.37 21.31
N ALA A 215 4.96 7.87 20.38
CA ALA A 215 3.62 8.38 20.19
C ALA A 215 2.98 8.50 21.57
N SER A 216 2.58 9.72 21.95
CA SER A 216 1.90 9.93 23.23
C SER A 216 0.70 8.99 23.22
N CYS A 217 0.64 8.03 24.16
CA CYS A 217 -0.55 7.20 24.32
C CYS A 217 -1.77 8.11 24.33
N TRP A 218 -2.60 8.00 23.30
CA TRP A 218 -3.81 8.80 23.24
C TRP A 218 -4.63 8.49 24.49
N ARG A 219 -4.93 9.53 25.26
CA ARG A 219 -5.82 9.45 26.42
C ARG A 219 -7.04 10.29 26.09
N PHE A 220 -8.19 9.64 26.12
CA PHE A 220 -9.45 10.33 25.98
C PHE A 220 -9.57 11.40 27.08
N ASN A 221 -9.83 12.65 26.69
CA ASN A 221 -10.08 13.70 27.65
C ASN A 221 -11.47 13.49 28.28
N THR A 222 -11.50 12.94 29.49
CA THR A 222 -12.75 12.61 30.19
C THR A 222 -13.60 13.84 30.53
N SER A 223 -13.04 15.06 30.51
CA SER A 223 -13.82 16.29 30.69
C SER A 223 -14.84 16.50 29.56
N LEU A 224 -14.61 15.93 28.37
CA LEU A 224 -15.54 15.99 27.25
C LEU A 224 -16.87 15.28 27.55
N LEU A 225 -16.89 14.32 28.48
CA LEU A 225 -18.13 13.65 28.91
C LEU A 225 -19.06 14.55 29.73
N GLN A 226 -18.54 15.68 30.22
CA GLN A 226 -19.34 16.70 30.90
C GLN A 226 -19.98 17.68 29.91
N ASN A 227 -19.53 17.73 28.66
CA ASN A 227 -20.05 18.63 27.64
C ASN A 227 -21.22 17.96 26.89
N GLU A 228 -22.45 18.45 27.09
CA GLU A 228 -23.64 17.91 26.44
C GLU A 228 -23.60 18.03 24.90
N ALA A 229 -23.09 19.12 24.36
CA ALA A 229 -22.98 19.31 22.92
C ALA A 229 -21.99 18.30 22.31
N PHE A 230 -20.87 18.03 23.00
CA PHE A 230 -19.94 16.98 22.59
C PHE A 230 -20.60 15.60 22.62
N LYS A 231 -21.32 15.26 23.69
CA LYS A 231 -22.02 13.97 23.80
C LYS A 231 -23.05 13.78 22.70
N GLN A 232 -23.79 14.82 22.36
CA GLN A 232 -24.81 14.78 21.31
C GLN A 232 -24.17 14.59 19.93
N LYS A 233 -23.08 15.33 19.65
CA LYS A 233 -22.30 15.15 18.42
C LYS A 233 -21.67 13.76 18.34
N LEU A 234 -21.06 13.28 19.43
CA LEU A 234 -20.45 11.95 19.47
C LEU A 234 -21.49 10.85 19.20
N LYS A 235 -22.70 10.97 19.76
CA LYS A 235 -23.80 10.05 19.46
C LYS A 235 -24.17 10.06 17.97
N GLN A 236 -24.34 11.25 17.38
CA GLN A 236 -24.66 11.36 15.95
C GLN A 236 -23.57 10.74 15.06
N GLU A 237 -22.30 10.98 15.37
CA GLU A 237 -21.16 10.41 14.64
C GLU A 237 -21.07 8.89 14.83
N LEU A 238 -21.36 8.39 16.03
CA LEU A 238 -21.43 6.95 16.29
C LEU A 238 -22.60 6.30 15.56
N ASP A 239 -23.79 6.91 15.58
CA ASP A 239 -24.97 6.42 14.87
C ASP A 239 -24.72 6.40 13.36
N PHE A 240 -24.08 7.44 12.82
CA PHE A 240 -23.60 7.46 11.44
C PHE A 240 -22.60 6.34 11.20
N PHE A 241 -21.58 6.18 12.05
CA PHE A 241 -20.58 5.13 11.91
C PHE A 241 -21.20 3.73 11.90
N TYR A 242 -22.22 3.46 12.74
CA TYR A 242 -22.91 2.18 12.77
C TYR A 242 -23.88 1.96 11.60
N GLN A 243 -24.40 3.03 10.98
CA GLN A 243 -25.22 2.92 9.76
C GLN A 243 -24.41 2.50 8.52
N TYR A 244 -23.11 2.80 8.49
CA TYR A 244 -22.20 2.47 7.38
C TYR A 244 -21.15 1.42 7.75
N LYS A 245 -21.47 0.57 8.75
CA LYS A 245 -20.66 -0.58 9.17
C LYS A 245 -21.18 -1.89 8.57
#